data_AF-A0A4V6E166-F1
#
_entry.id   AF-A0A4V6E166-F1
#
_cell.length_a   1.000
_cell.length_b   1.000
_cell.length_c   1.000
_cell.angle_alpha   90.00
_cell.angle_beta   90.00
_cell.angle_gamma   90.00
#
_symmetry.space_group_name_H-M   'P 1'
#
loop_
_entity.id
_entity.type
_entity.pdbx_description
1 polymer ?
#
loop_
_entity_poly.entity_id
_entity_poly.type
_entity_poly.pdbx_seq_one_letter_code
_entity_poly.pdbx_strand_id
1 'polypeptide(L)' 'MNATDNTVRVLLVDDEPEFVETIAAVLEREDSRFDVRTATDAAAGLEVLETGQI' A
#
# COMPACT_ATOMS: atom_id res chain seq x y z
N MET A 1 15.58 21.90 -2.28
CA MET A 1 14.24 21.32 -2.48
C MET A 1 14.35 19.89 -1.97
N ASN A 2 13.59 19.57 -0.93
CA ASN A 2 13.86 18.43 -0.05
C ASN A 2 13.43 17.12 -0.74
N ALA A 3 14.38 16.35 -1.26
CA ALA A 3 14.10 15.13 -2.03
C ALA A 3 13.83 13.90 -1.13
N THR A 4 13.53 14.08 0.16
CA THR A 4 13.62 12.99 1.16
C THR A 4 12.33 12.77 1.97
N ASP A 5 11.17 13.35 1.60
CA ASP A 5 9.99 13.32 2.51
C ASP A 5 8.63 13.07 1.83
N ASN A 6 8.60 12.65 0.56
CA ASN A 6 7.32 12.36 -0.10
C ASN A 6 7.03 10.86 -0.05
N THR A 7 6.44 10.39 1.06
CA THR A 7 5.91 9.04 1.20
C THR A 7 4.97 8.72 0.04
N VAL A 8 5.24 7.63 -0.66
CA VAL A 8 4.41 7.13 -1.76
C VAL A 8 3.49 6.07 -1.18
N ARG A 9 2.21 6.43 -1.01
CA ARG A 9 1.21 5.53 -0.45
C ARG A 9 0.60 4.70 -1.57
N VAL A 10 0.61 3.38 -1.39
CA VAL A 10 0.16 2.40 -2.39
C VAL A 10 -0.91 1.54 -1.75
N LEU A 11 -2.09 1.47 -2.36
CA LEU A 11 -3.15 0.54 -1.95
C LEU A 11 -3.18 -0.63 -2.93
N LEU A 12 -2.84 -1.81 -2.42
CA LEU A 12 -2.91 -3.07 -3.15
C LEU A 12 -4.23 -3.77 -2.82
N VAL A 13 -5.06 -3.98 -3.83
CA VAL A 13 -6.35 -4.69 -3.70
C VAL A 13 -6.27 -5.98 -4.50
N ASP A 14 -6.32 -7.11 -3.81
CA ASP A 14 -6.23 -8.44 -4.43
C ASP A 14 -6.92 -9.48 -3.53
N ASP A 15 -7.61 -10.46 -4.10
CA ASP A 15 -8.34 -11.49 -3.35
C ASP A 15 -7.44 -12.60 -2.78
N GLU A 16 -6.16 -12.61 -3.16
CA GLU A 16 -5.16 -13.57 -2.68
C GLU A 16 -4.27 -12.97 -1.58
N PRO A 17 -4.52 -13.29 -0.28
CA PRO A 17 -3.79 -12.69 0.84
C PRO A 17 -2.28 -13.01 0.81
N GLU A 18 -1.88 -14.19 0.33
CA GLU A 18 -0.47 -14.57 0.22
C GLU A 18 0.30 -13.72 -0.81
N PHE A 19 -0.41 -13.23 -1.83
CA PHE A 19 0.17 -12.41 -2.89
C PHE A 19 0.40 -10.98 -2.42
N VAL A 20 -0.57 -10.39 -1.70
CA VAL A 20 -0.47 -9.01 -1.22
C VAL A 20 0.63 -8.79 -0.19
N GLU A 21 0.82 -9.74 0.73
CA GLU A 21 1.89 -9.67 1.73
C GLU A 21 3.28 -9.73 1.07
N THR A 22 3.42 -10.58 0.05
CA THR A 22 4.67 -10.71 -0.71
C THR A 22 5.01 -9.41 -1.44
N ILE A 23 4.03 -8.80 -2.11
CA ILE A 23 4.25 -7.54 -2.85
C ILE A 23 4.57 -6.39 -1.90
N ALA A 24 3.85 -6.27 -0.78
CA ALA A 24 4.12 -5.24 0.22
C ALA A 24 5.56 -5.32 0.75
N ALA A 25 6.00 -6.53 1.13
CA ALA A 25 7.36 -6.75 1.62
C ALA A 25 8.45 -6.43 0.57
N VAL A 26 8.17 -6.67 -0.72
CA VAL A 26 9.10 -6.34 -1.80
C VAL A 26 9.18 -4.82 -2.01
N LEU A 27 8.04 -4.12 -2.08
CA LEU A 27 7.98 -2.67 -2.29
C LEU A 27 8.64 -1.89 -1.16
N GLU A 28 8.34 -2.22 0.10
CA GLU A 28 8.95 -1.57 1.27
C GLU A 28 10.47 -1.79 1.33
N ARG A 29 10.93 -2.94 0.82
CA ARG A 29 12.36 -3.27 0.74
C ARG A 29 13.07 -2.55 -0.40
N GLU A 30 12.41 -2.34 -1.54
CA GLU A 30 13.00 -1.61 -2.67
C GLU A 30 13.17 -0.12 -2.36
N ASP A 31 12.18 0.49 -1.70
CA ASP A 31 12.25 1.90 -1.32
C ASP A 31 11.45 2.16 -0.03
N SER A 32 12.15 2.61 1.01
CA SER A 32 11.58 2.97 2.31
C SER A 32 10.53 4.10 2.25
N ARG A 33 10.36 4.74 1.09
CA ARG A 33 9.32 5.75 0.86
C ARG A 33 7.97 5.12 0.55
N PHE A 34 7.90 3.84 0.20
CA PHE A 34 6.61 3.17 -0.02
C PHE A 34 5.96 2.83 1.31
N ASP A 35 4.71 3.26 1.47
CA ASP A 35 3.80 2.83 2.54
C ASP A 35 2.69 2.03 1.87
N VAL A 36 2.76 0.70 1.98
CA VAL A 36 1.86 -0.21 1.27
C VAL A 36 0.73 -0.64 2.19
N ARG A 37 -0.50 -0.34 1.77
CA ARG A 37 -1.74 -0.82 2.37
C ARG A 37 -2.28 -1.97 1.55
N THR A 38 -2.76 -3.02 2.21
CA THR A 38 -3.38 -4.17 1.54
C THR A 38 -4.87 -4.22 1.84
N ALA A 39 -5.65 -4.68 0.87
CA ALA A 39 -7.07 -4.96 1.01
C ALA A 39 -7.40 -6.25 0.24
N THR A 40 -8.20 -7.13 0.84
CA THR A 40 -8.55 -8.44 0.28
C THR A 40 -9.70 -8.38 -0.73
N ASP A 41 -10.37 -7.23 -0.85
CA ASP A 41 -11.46 -7.02 -1.78
C ASP A 41 -11.69 -5.52 -2.02
N ALA A 42 -12.51 -5.21 -3.03
CA ALA A 42 -12.80 -3.84 -3.42
C ALA A 42 -13.54 -3.03 -2.35
N ALA A 43 -14.34 -3.67 -1.49
CA ALA A 43 -15.07 -2.96 -0.44
C ALA A 43 -14.12 -2.53 0.67
N ALA A 44 -13.22 -3.42 1.11
CA ALA A 44 -12.14 -3.09 2.03
C ALA A 44 -11.21 -2.01 1.44
N GLY A 45 -10.90 -2.09 0.14
CA GLY A 45 -10.12 -1.06 -0.54
C GLY A 45 -10.81 0.30 -0.54
N LEU A 46 -12.13 0.33 -0.74
CA LEU A 46 -12.92 1.56 -0.69
C LEU A 46 -12.92 2.19 0.71
N GLU A 47 -13.04 1.39 1.77
CA GLU A 47 -12.95 1.88 3.14
C GLU A 47 -11.60 2.55 3.43
N VAL A 48 -10.50 1.99 2.91
CA VAL A 48 -9.15 2.60 3.03
C VAL A 48 -9.08 3.94 2.31
N LEU A 49 -9.70 4.06 1.13
CA LEU A 49 -9.77 5.31 0.37
C LEU A 49 -10.61 6.37 1.11
N GLU A 50 -11.77 5.99 1.66
CA GLU A 50 -12.70 6.89 2.35
C GLU A 50 -12.13 7.42 3.67
N THR A 51 -11.36 6.59 4.38
CA THR A 51 -10.74 6.97 5.66
C THR A 51 -9.49 7.86 5.50
N GLY A 52 -9.04 8.10 4.26
CA GLY A 52 -7.85 8.91 3.98
C GLY A 52 -6.56 8.27 4.51
N GLN A 53 -6.54 6.94 4.61
CA GLN A 53 -5.40 6.16 5.09
C GLN A 53 -4.32 5.92 4.02
N ILE A 54 -4.22 6.85 3.06
CA ILE A 54 -3.43 6.81 1.81
C ILE A 54 -3.12 8.23 1.31
#